data_AF-A0A7X9RNH4-F1
#
_entry.id   AF-A0A7X9RNH4-F1
#
_cell.length_a   1.000
_cell.length_b   1.000
_cell.length_c   1.000
_cell.angle_alpha   90.00
_cell.angle_beta   90.00
_cell.angle_gamma   90.00
#
_symmetry.space_group_name_H-M   'P 1'
#
loop_
_entity.id
_entity.type
_entity.pdbx_description
1 polymer ?
#
loop_
_entity_poly.entity_id
_entity_poly.type
_entity_poly.pdbx_seq_one_letter_code
_entity_poly.pdbx_strand_id
1 'polypeptide(L)'
;MGHVIEYHTLDRNADRNQFIADMDEVVQAEDYLEGGYYDGRQLTWHDDTVYDTREDAEQAIKGFIRYDYDDHAVLFHDTDDLKLKPSKARRTMEERLDKLKVEREQYIAAHHVNARTSEFIGCAACGSRISREYLRSDDCPVCGHDLRPKSTLDRIASFDKRIGDLSRRLREAEQAARRKASGKAPVRWLVKTEYHC
;
A
#
# COMPACT_ATOMS: atom_id res chain seq x y z
N MET A 1 -11.98 21.52 8.45
CA MET A 1 -11.28 20.90 9.59
C MET A 1 -10.92 19.49 9.15
N GLY A 2 -9.70 19.35 8.64
CA GLY A 2 -9.10 18.05 8.38
C GLY A 2 -8.54 17.45 9.67
N HIS A 3 -8.19 16.18 9.60
CA HIS A 3 -7.43 15.50 10.63
C HIS A 3 -6.16 14.99 9.98
N VAL A 4 -5.03 15.20 10.64
CA VAL A 4 -3.74 14.63 10.26
C VAL A 4 -3.49 13.44 11.17
N ILE A 5 -3.24 12.27 10.58
CA ILE A 5 -2.87 11.04 11.30
C ILE A 5 -1.46 10.67 10.90
N GLU A 6 -0.56 10.60 11.87
CA GLU A 6 0.85 10.25 11.67
C GLU A 6 1.28 9.06 12.53
N TYR A 7 2.34 8.39 12.08
CA TYR A 7 2.97 7.29 12.81
C TYR A 7 4.46 7.60 12.96
N HIS A 8 4.90 7.75 14.20
CA HIS A 8 6.29 8.06 14.55
C HIS A 8 6.98 6.83 15.13
N THR A 9 8.25 6.66 14.80
CA THR A 9 9.10 5.62 15.39
C THR A 9 10.06 6.28 16.37
N LEU A 10 10.04 5.86 17.64
CA LEU A 10 10.95 6.37 18.67
C LEU A 10 11.82 5.24 19.22
N ASP A 11 13.04 5.56 19.65
CA ASP A 11 13.85 4.61 20.38
C ASP A 11 13.16 4.21 21.70
N ARG A 12 13.39 2.98 22.16
CA ARG A 12 12.72 2.43 23.37
C ARG A 12 12.85 3.32 24.61
N ASN A 13 14.00 4.00 24.73
CA ASN A 13 14.34 4.87 25.86
C ASN A 13 14.16 6.36 25.52
N ALA A 14 13.44 6.69 24.46
CA ALA A 14 13.16 8.08 24.10
C ALA A 14 12.42 8.80 25.24
N ASP A 15 12.70 10.09 25.39
CA ASP A 15 12.01 10.93 26.35
C ASP A 15 10.58 11.21 25.86
N ARG A 16 9.62 10.58 26.54
CA ARG A 16 8.19 10.68 26.20
C ARG A 16 7.67 12.10 26.37
N ASN A 17 8.18 12.84 27.36
CA ASN A 17 7.75 14.22 27.59
C ASN A 17 8.30 15.14 26.51
N GLN A 18 9.55 14.90 26.06
CA GLN A 18 10.10 15.62 24.92
C GLN A 18 9.28 15.37 23.67
N PHE A 19 8.93 14.11 23.37
CA PHE A 19 8.08 13.80 22.22
C PHE A 19 6.74 14.52 22.25
N ILE A 20 6.07 14.56 23.41
CA ILE A 20 4.80 15.28 23.56
C ILE A 20 4.99 16.79 23.33
N ALA A 21 6.09 17.38 23.85
CA ALA A 21 6.40 18.79 23.64
C ALA A 21 6.70 19.10 22.16
N ASP A 22 7.44 18.22 21.48
CA ASP A 22 7.73 18.35 20.04
C ASP A 22 6.44 18.28 19.22
N MET A 23 5.52 17.38 19.56
CA MET A 23 4.22 17.29 18.90
C MET A 23 3.35 18.52 19.16
N ASP A 24 3.36 19.07 20.37
CA ASP A 24 2.64 20.31 20.68
C ASP A 24 3.17 21.49 19.85
N GLU A 25 4.48 21.60 19.65
CA GLU A 25 5.09 22.61 18.76
C GLU A 25 4.63 22.42 17.29
N VAL A 26 4.58 21.18 16.80
CA VAL A 26 4.08 20.86 15.45
C VAL A 26 2.62 21.28 15.29
N VAL A 27 1.75 20.90 16.24
CA VAL A 27 0.33 21.23 16.17
C VAL A 27 0.11 22.75 16.24
N GLN A 28 0.84 23.46 17.10
CA GLN A 28 0.76 24.93 17.18
C GLN A 28 1.23 25.61 15.89
N ALA A 29 2.20 25.03 15.17
CA ALA A 29 2.67 25.57 13.90
C ALA A 29 1.66 25.34 12.76
N GLU A 30 1.08 24.14 12.69
CA GLU A 30 0.11 23.77 11.65
C GLU A 30 -1.26 24.42 11.88
N ASP A 31 -1.67 24.59 13.14
CA ASP A 31 -2.97 25.16 13.54
C ASP A 31 -2.84 26.54 14.23
N TYR A 32 -1.84 27.32 13.80
CA TYR A 32 -1.51 28.63 14.37
C TYR A 32 -2.71 29.61 14.42
N LEU A 33 -3.65 29.49 13.48
CA LEU A 33 -4.80 30.40 13.39
C LEU A 33 -5.92 30.03 14.36
N GLU A 34 -6.08 28.76 14.73
CA GLU A 34 -7.14 28.28 15.62
C GLU A 34 -6.64 28.01 17.05
N GLY A 35 -5.32 28.12 17.28
CA GLY A 35 -4.71 27.96 18.60
C GLY A 35 -4.67 26.49 19.05
N GLY A 36 -4.48 25.58 18.10
CA GLY A 36 -4.37 24.15 18.34
C GLY A 36 -3.25 23.81 19.31
N TYR A 37 -3.45 22.75 20.09
CA TYR A 37 -2.47 22.19 21.01
C TYR A 37 -2.57 20.67 21.00
N TYR A 38 -1.46 19.98 21.28
CA TYR A 38 -1.44 18.53 21.39
C TYR A 38 -1.61 18.10 22.86
N ASP A 39 -2.77 17.56 23.22
CA ASP A 39 -2.99 17.05 24.58
C ASP A 39 -2.33 15.68 24.76
N GLY A 40 -1.09 15.66 25.25
CA GLY A 40 -0.36 14.42 25.53
C GLY A 40 -1.07 13.45 26.49
N ARG A 41 -2.15 13.85 27.18
CA ARG A 41 -3.00 12.94 27.99
C ARG A 41 -3.84 11.98 27.15
N GLN A 42 -4.06 12.29 25.87
CA GLN A 42 -4.78 11.41 24.94
C GLN A 42 -3.90 10.24 24.46
N LEU A 43 -2.57 10.35 24.60
CA LEU A 43 -1.61 9.32 24.20
C LEU A 43 -1.44 8.26 25.29
N THR A 44 -1.93 7.05 25.01
CA THR A 44 -1.76 5.88 25.89
C THR A 44 -0.55 5.05 25.45
N TRP A 45 0.35 4.76 26.40
CA TRP A 45 1.53 3.93 26.18
C TRP A 45 1.29 2.48 26.64
N HIS A 46 1.37 1.54 25.71
CA HIS A 46 1.22 0.10 25.96
C HIS A 46 2.61 -0.58 25.95
N ASP A 47 3.15 -0.87 27.13
CA ASP A 47 4.47 -1.53 27.32
C ASP A 47 4.37 -3.01 27.72
N ASP A 48 3.16 -3.56 27.77
CA ASP A 48 2.84 -4.94 28.16
C ASP A 48 3.24 -5.96 27.08
N THR A 49 3.18 -5.56 25.80
CA THR A 49 3.39 -6.43 24.65
C THR A 49 4.38 -5.82 23.67
N VAL A 50 5.32 -6.64 23.16
CA VAL A 50 6.23 -6.27 22.06
C VAL A 50 5.80 -7.02 20.80
N TYR A 51 5.41 -6.28 19.77
CA TYR A 51 4.96 -6.84 18.50
C TYR A 51 6.12 -7.22 17.58
N ASP A 52 5.93 -8.25 16.75
CA ASP A 52 7.00 -8.82 15.92
C ASP A 52 7.43 -7.91 14.76
N THR A 53 6.51 -7.09 14.22
CA THR A 53 6.80 -6.15 13.12
C THR A 53 6.03 -4.85 13.29
N ARG A 54 6.40 -3.84 12.50
CA ARG A 54 5.69 -2.56 12.42
C ARG A 54 4.22 -2.74 12.04
N GLU A 55 3.92 -3.60 11.08
CA GLU A 55 2.54 -3.84 10.62
C GLU A 55 1.67 -4.52 11.68
N ASP A 56 2.26 -5.38 12.51
CA ASP A 56 1.56 -6.01 13.64
C ASP A 56 1.25 -4.97 14.73
N ALA A 57 2.18 -4.04 14.97
CA ALA A 57 1.98 -2.90 15.86
C ALA A 57 0.91 -1.91 15.36
N GLU A 58 0.90 -1.59 14.06
CA GLU A 58 -0.14 -0.74 13.45
C GLU A 58 -1.53 -1.38 13.57
N GLN A 59 -1.63 -2.70 13.39
CA GLN A 59 -2.88 -3.43 13.59
C GLN A 59 -3.33 -3.42 15.05
N ALA A 60 -2.39 -3.54 15.99
CA ALA A 60 -2.70 -3.45 17.41
C ALA A 60 -3.23 -2.05 17.78
N ILE A 61 -2.55 -0.99 17.35
CA ILE A 61 -3.00 0.41 17.54
C ILE A 61 -4.43 0.58 17.00
N LYS A 62 -4.69 0.15 15.76
CA LYS A 62 -6.04 0.22 15.16
C LYS A 62 -7.10 -0.53 15.96
N GLY A 63 -6.72 -1.61 16.66
CA GLY A 63 -7.61 -2.35 17.54
C GLY A 63 -7.88 -1.68 18.88
N PHE A 64 -7.01 -0.76 19.31
CA PHE A 64 -7.17 0.00 20.55
C PHE A 64 -8.06 1.23 20.38
N ILE A 65 -8.00 1.89 19.21
CA ILE A 65 -8.75 3.12 18.90
C ILE A 65 -10.25 2.89 19.11
N ARG A 66 -10.85 3.66 20.04
CA ARG A 66 -12.31 3.65 20.29
C ARG A 66 -13.03 4.89 19.80
N TYR A 67 -12.33 6.02 19.76
CA TYR A 67 -12.86 7.33 19.38
C TYR A 67 -11.79 8.09 18.60
N ASP A 68 -12.16 9.21 17.98
CA ASP A 68 -11.19 10.11 17.35
C ASP A 68 -10.19 10.65 18.41
N TYR A 69 -8.95 10.94 18.01
CA TYR A 69 -7.84 11.37 18.88
C TYR A 69 -7.36 10.35 19.93
N ASP A 70 -7.81 9.10 19.84
CA ASP A 70 -7.31 8.02 20.67
C ASP A 70 -5.91 7.63 20.18
N ASP A 71 -4.90 8.29 20.75
CA ASP A 71 -3.51 8.12 20.38
C ASP A 71 -2.90 7.00 21.20
N HIS A 72 -2.14 6.15 20.52
CA HIS A 72 -1.59 4.95 21.13
C HIS A 72 -0.15 4.76 20.71
N ALA A 73 0.67 4.39 21.69
CA ALA A 73 2.03 3.95 21.49
C ALA A 73 2.16 2.48 21.89
N VAL A 74 2.79 1.68 21.04
CA VAL A 74 3.07 0.26 21.30
C VAL A 74 4.53 -0.06 21.02
N LEU A 75 5.08 -1.09 21.67
CA LEU A 75 6.43 -1.58 21.39
C LEU A 75 6.44 -2.57 20.22
N PHE A 76 7.44 -2.47 19.35
CA PHE A 76 7.64 -3.43 18.27
C PHE A 76 9.12 -3.68 17.98
N HIS A 77 9.41 -4.82 17.35
CA HIS A 77 10.71 -5.10 16.77
C HIS A 77 10.85 -4.38 15.43
N ASP A 78 11.77 -3.41 15.36
CA ASP A 78 12.04 -2.67 14.14
C ASP A 78 12.88 -3.50 13.17
N THR A 79 12.18 -4.25 12.33
CA THR A 79 12.79 -5.14 11.34
C THR A 79 13.22 -4.43 10.05
N ASP A 80 12.98 -3.12 9.89
CA ASP A 80 13.24 -2.43 8.63
C ASP A 80 14.75 -2.34 8.30
N ASP A 81 15.58 -2.24 9.34
CA ASP A 81 17.04 -2.23 9.20
C ASP A 81 17.67 -3.63 9.05
N LEU A 82 16.86 -4.71 9.15
CA LEU A 82 17.38 -6.07 9.02
C LEU A 82 17.68 -6.41 7.55
N LYS A 83 18.96 -6.63 7.25
CA LYS A 83 19.41 -7.16 5.95
C LYS A 83 19.05 -8.64 5.79
N LEU A 84 17.78 -8.92 5.50
CA LEU A 84 17.28 -10.27 5.25
C LEU A 84 17.64 -10.72 3.84
N LYS A 85 18.45 -11.79 3.73
CA LYS A 85 18.74 -12.38 2.42
C LYS A 85 17.50 -13.11 1.91
N PRO A 86 17.05 -12.86 0.66
CA PRO A 86 15.91 -13.55 0.10
C PRO A 86 16.22 -15.04 -0.06
N SER A 87 15.27 -15.90 0.32
CA SER A 87 15.41 -17.34 0.12
C SER A 87 15.42 -17.68 -1.37
N LYS A 88 15.97 -18.85 -1.73
CA LYS A 88 15.93 -19.35 -3.11
C LYS A 88 14.48 -19.40 -3.65
N ALA A 89 13.55 -19.86 -2.81
CA ALA A 89 12.13 -19.92 -3.15
C ALA A 89 11.54 -18.53 -3.43
N ARG A 90 11.91 -17.51 -2.62
CA ARG A 90 11.49 -16.11 -2.83
C ARG A 90 12.03 -15.58 -4.16
N ARG A 91 13.32 -15.76 -4.44
CA ARG A 91 13.93 -15.32 -5.70
C ARG A 91 13.25 -15.94 -6.92
N THR A 92 12.95 -17.24 -6.87
CA THR A 92 12.20 -17.90 -7.94
C THR A 92 10.78 -17.34 -8.11
N MET A 93 10.11 -16.93 -7.02
CA MET A 93 8.81 -16.27 -7.11
C MET A 93 8.92 -14.86 -7.72
N GLU A 94 9.95 -14.09 -7.36
CA GLU A 94 10.24 -12.76 -7.94
C GLU A 94 10.50 -12.87 -9.45
N GLU A 95 11.35 -13.79 -9.88
CA GLU A 95 11.64 -14.07 -11.30
C GLU A 95 10.37 -14.45 -12.07
N ARG A 96 9.52 -15.29 -11.47
CA ARG A 96 8.22 -15.67 -12.07
C ARG A 96 7.28 -14.48 -12.18
N LEU A 97 7.26 -13.60 -11.19
CA LEU A 97 6.42 -12.40 -11.20
C LEU A 97 6.84 -11.44 -12.30
N ASP A 98 8.15 -11.20 -12.43
CA ASP A 98 8.71 -10.35 -13.48
C ASP A 98 8.37 -10.89 -14.87
N LYS A 99 8.63 -12.18 -15.09
CA LYS A 99 8.27 -12.86 -16.34
C LYS A 99 6.77 -12.73 -16.65
N LEU A 100 5.90 -12.91 -15.65
CA LEU A 100 4.46 -12.77 -15.82
C LEU A 100 4.01 -11.36 -16.22
N LYS A 101 4.64 -10.33 -15.64
CA LYS A 101 4.37 -8.94 -16.01
C LYS A 101 4.80 -8.67 -17.45
N VAL A 102 5.99 -9.11 -17.83
CA VAL A 102 6.48 -8.99 -19.21
C VAL A 102 5.56 -9.72 -20.19
N GLU A 103 5.17 -10.97 -19.90
CA GLU A 103 4.24 -11.74 -20.73
C GLU A 103 2.88 -11.02 -20.89
N ARG A 104 2.37 -10.39 -19.83
CA ARG A 104 1.13 -9.61 -19.88
C ARG A 104 1.27 -8.41 -20.81
N GLU A 105 2.31 -7.61 -20.65
CA GLU A 105 2.51 -6.41 -21.49
C GLU A 105 2.70 -6.78 -22.96
N GLN A 106 3.47 -7.84 -23.24
CA GLN A 106 3.61 -8.37 -24.60
C GLN A 106 2.26 -8.84 -25.16
N TYR A 107 1.43 -9.49 -24.35
CA TYR A 107 0.09 -9.92 -24.76
C TYR A 107 -0.82 -8.72 -25.06
N ILE A 108 -0.82 -7.68 -24.23
CA ILE A 108 -1.60 -6.46 -24.46
C ILE A 108 -1.17 -5.77 -25.75
N ALA A 109 0.14 -5.59 -25.95
CA ALA A 109 0.69 -4.96 -27.15
C ALA A 109 0.33 -5.74 -28.43
N ALA A 110 0.42 -7.07 -28.40
CA ALA A 110 0.07 -7.92 -29.53
C ALA A 110 -1.43 -7.94 -29.87
N HIS A 111 -2.29 -7.63 -28.89
CA HIS A 111 -3.75 -7.65 -29.03
C HIS A 111 -4.40 -6.26 -29.05
N HIS A 112 -3.62 -5.21 -29.28
CA HIS A 112 -4.12 -3.85 -29.48
C HIS A 112 -5.10 -3.78 -30.67
N VAL A 113 -6.14 -2.96 -30.59
CA VAL A 113 -7.17 -2.83 -31.64
C VAL A 113 -6.59 -2.47 -33.00
N ASN A 114 -5.51 -1.69 -33.02
CA ASN A 114 -4.82 -1.30 -34.25
C ASN A 114 -4.05 -2.44 -34.93
N ALA A 115 -3.75 -3.54 -34.21
CA ALA A 115 -3.11 -4.73 -34.78
C ALA A 115 -4.09 -5.62 -35.56
N ARG A 116 -5.40 -5.33 -35.52
CA ARG A 116 -6.39 -6.05 -36.33
C ARG A 116 -6.31 -5.66 -37.80
N THR A 117 -6.66 -6.60 -38.67
CA THR A 117 -6.66 -6.41 -40.12
C THR A 117 -7.91 -5.73 -40.65
N SER A 118 -9.02 -5.77 -39.92
CA SER A 118 -10.29 -5.16 -40.32
C SER A 118 -10.18 -3.64 -40.40
N GLU A 119 -10.69 -3.06 -41.49
CA GLU A 119 -10.75 -1.59 -41.68
C GLU A 119 -11.68 -0.93 -40.65
N PHE A 120 -12.79 -1.59 -40.31
CA PHE A 120 -13.75 -1.12 -39.32
C PHE A 120 -13.80 -2.05 -38.10
N ILE A 121 -13.98 -1.46 -36.93
CA ILE A 121 -14.18 -2.15 -35.66
C ILE A 121 -15.56 -1.78 -35.12
N GLY A 122 -16.37 -2.79 -34.80
CA GLY A 122 -17.66 -2.60 -34.15
C GLY A 122 -17.52 -2.56 -32.63
N CYS A 123 -18.20 -1.63 -31.97
CA CYS A 123 -18.33 -1.61 -30.52
C CYS A 123 -19.45 -2.54 -30.06
N ALA A 124 -19.15 -3.51 -29.20
CA ALA A 124 -20.15 -4.46 -28.67
C ALA A 124 -21.16 -3.81 -27.72
N ALA A 125 -20.84 -2.64 -27.14
CA ALA A 125 -21.71 -1.94 -26.19
C ALA A 125 -22.72 -1.01 -26.87
N CYS A 126 -22.26 -0.08 -27.72
CA CYS A 126 -23.12 0.92 -28.36
C CYS A 126 -23.45 0.63 -29.83
N GLY A 127 -22.87 -0.42 -30.42
CA GLY A 127 -23.09 -0.79 -31.84
C GLY A 127 -22.39 0.11 -32.86
N SER A 128 -21.65 1.14 -32.43
CA SER A 128 -20.93 2.03 -33.34
C SER A 128 -19.90 1.29 -34.20
N ARG A 129 -19.84 1.63 -35.49
CA ARG A 129 -18.84 1.14 -36.45
C ARG A 129 -17.76 2.21 -36.63
N ILE A 130 -16.54 1.92 -36.21
CA ILE A 130 -15.46 2.89 -36.10
C ILE A 130 -14.37 2.53 -37.11
N SER A 131 -13.85 3.50 -37.87
CA SER A 131 -12.67 3.26 -38.71
C SER A 131 -11.42 3.10 -37.84
N ARG A 132 -10.67 2.02 -38.08
CA ARG A 132 -9.47 1.67 -37.32
C ARG A 132 -8.38 2.73 -37.44
N GLU A 133 -8.29 3.45 -38.56
CA GLU A 133 -7.26 4.47 -38.77
C GLU A 133 -7.33 5.64 -37.77
N TYR A 134 -8.53 5.90 -37.24
CA TYR A 134 -8.79 6.98 -36.29
C TYR A 134 -8.74 6.52 -34.83
N LEU A 135 -8.54 5.22 -34.56
CA LEU A 135 -8.41 4.72 -33.20
C LEU A 135 -7.02 5.04 -32.63
N ARG A 136 -7.02 5.78 -31.52
CA ARG A 136 -5.82 6.14 -30.75
C ARG A 136 -5.63 5.30 -29.50
N SER A 137 -6.68 4.60 -29.05
CA SER A 137 -6.68 3.69 -27.91
C SER A 137 -7.50 2.44 -28.23
N ASP A 138 -7.51 1.49 -27.29
CA ASP A 138 -8.38 0.31 -27.33
C ASP A 138 -9.85 0.63 -27.03
N ASP A 139 -10.18 1.86 -26.66
CA ASP A 139 -11.52 2.25 -26.21
C ASP A 139 -12.37 2.84 -27.33
N CYS A 140 -13.68 2.64 -27.22
CA CYS A 140 -14.65 3.23 -28.11
C CYS A 140 -14.65 4.77 -27.94
N PRO A 141 -14.43 5.56 -28.99
CA PRO A 141 -14.46 7.02 -28.90
C PRO A 141 -15.87 7.59 -28.65
N VAL A 142 -16.91 6.76 -28.78
CA VAL A 142 -18.32 7.16 -28.60
C VAL A 142 -18.80 6.90 -27.18
N CYS A 143 -18.47 5.74 -26.60
CA CYS A 143 -19.00 5.31 -25.30
C CYS A 143 -17.94 4.90 -24.27
N GLY A 144 -16.65 4.94 -24.64
CA GLY A 144 -15.54 4.55 -23.76
C GLY A 144 -15.39 3.05 -23.50
N HIS A 145 -16.22 2.19 -24.11
CA HIS A 145 -16.11 0.75 -23.93
C HIS A 145 -14.89 0.17 -24.64
N ASP A 146 -14.16 -0.71 -23.97
CA ASP A 146 -13.02 -1.45 -24.54
C ASP A 146 -13.45 -2.27 -25.76
N LEU A 147 -12.80 -2.04 -26.90
CA LEU A 147 -13.12 -2.68 -28.17
C LEU A 147 -12.43 -4.04 -28.35
N ARG A 148 -11.57 -4.46 -27.40
CA ARG A 148 -10.91 -5.77 -27.43
C ARG A 148 -11.93 -6.90 -27.24
N PRO A 149 -11.71 -8.08 -27.86
CA PRO A 149 -12.67 -9.16 -27.74
C PRO A 149 -12.70 -9.66 -26.30
N LYS A 150 -13.85 -10.16 -25.86
CA LYS A 150 -14.03 -10.69 -24.50
C LYS A 150 -12.94 -11.72 -24.12
N SER A 151 -12.55 -12.60 -25.04
CA SER A 151 -11.48 -13.59 -24.79
C SER A 151 -10.11 -12.95 -24.47
N THR A 152 -9.79 -11.81 -25.09
CA THR A 152 -8.56 -11.06 -24.81
C THR A 152 -8.64 -10.41 -23.44
N LEU A 153 -9.77 -9.78 -23.11
CA LEU A 153 -10.00 -9.17 -21.80
C LEU A 153 -9.96 -10.21 -20.67
N ASP A 154 -10.61 -11.35 -20.86
CA ASP A 154 -10.58 -12.48 -19.90
C ASP A 154 -9.15 -12.99 -19.70
N ARG A 155 -8.34 -13.01 -20.76
CA ARG A 155 -6.93 -13.43 -20.67
C ARG A 155 -6.07 -12.41 -19.92
N ILE A 156 -6.26 -11.11 -20.15
CA ILE A 156 -5.59 -10.03 -19.41
C ILE A 156 -5.98 -10.11 -17.93
N ALA A 157 -7.26 -10.25 -17.62
CA ALA A 157 -7.75 -10.42 -16.25
C ALA A 157 -7.14 -11.66 -15.58
N SER A 158 -6.93 -12.75 -16.31
CA SER A 158 -6.23 -13.93 -15.80
C SER A 158 -4.76 -13.66 -15.48
N PHE A 159 -4.06 -12.83 -16.27
CA PHE A 159 -2.70 -12.39 -15.93
C PHE A 159 -2.70 -11.54 -14.66
N ASP A 160 -3.60 -10.56 -14.58
CA ASP A 160 -3.73 -9.66 -13.43
C ASP A 160 -3.99 -10.42 -12.14
N LYS A 161 -4.89 -11.41 -12.19
CA LYS A 161 -5.15 -12.29 -11.05
C LYS A 161 -3.90 -13.05 -10.61
N ARG A 162 -3.16 -13.65 -11.56
CA ARG A 162 -1.94 -14.43 -11.26
C ARG A 162 -0.84 -13.53 -10.68
N ILE A 163 -0.67 -12.32 -11.23
CA ILE A 163 0.26 -11.31 -10.74
C ILE A 163 -0.11 -10.89 -9.31
N GLY A 164 -1.40 -10.61 -9.06
CA GLY A 164 -1.91 -10.26 -7.74
C GLY A 164 -1.69 -11.36 -6.71
N ASP A 165 -2.04 -12.61 -7.05
CA ASP A 165 -1.85 -13.77 -6.17
C ASP A 165 -0.38 -14.02 -5.84
N LEU A 166 0.51 -13.93 -6.84
CA LEU A 166 1.94 -14.13 -6.63
C LEU A 166 2.57 -12.99 -5.83
N SER A 167 2.15 -11.74 -6.08
CA SER A 167 2.60 -10.58 -5.31
C SER A 167 2.16 -10.68 -3.84
N ARG A 168 0.92 -11.14 -3.58
CA ARG A 168 0.43 -11.38 -2.22
C ARG A 168 1.30 -12.41 -1.50
N ARG A 169 1.56 -13.56 -2.13
CA ARG A 169 2.42 -14.62 -1.57
C ARG A 169 3.84 -14.16 -1.28
N LEU A 170 4.40 -13.28 -2.13
CA LEU A 170 5.71 -12.68 -1.91
C LEU A 170 5.72 -11.79 -0.66
N ARG A 171 4.69 -10.95 -0.48
CA ARG A 171 4.53 -10.12 0.73
C ARG A 171 4.37 -10.98 1.98
N GLU A 172 3.53 -12.00 1.95
CA GLU A 172 3.35 -12.94 3.06
C GLU A 172 4.67 -13.65 3.43
N ALA A 173 5.45 -14.07 2.42
CA ALA A 173 6.76 -14.69 2.64
C ALA A 173 7.78 -13.72 3.25
N GLU A 174 7.74 -12.44 2.85
CA GLU A 174 8.57 -11.39 3.44
C GLU A 174 8.21 -11.12 4.90
N GLN A 175 6.92 -10.92 5.19
CA GLN A 175 6.43 -10.71 6.56
C GLN A 175 6.77 -11.90 7.46
N ALA A 176 6.57 -13.13 6.98
CA ALA A 176 6.95 -14.32 7.73
C ALA A 176 8.47 -14.40 7.99
N ALA A 177 9.31 -13.92 7.06
CA ALA A 177 10.75 -13.85 7.27
C ALA A 177 11.14 -12.77 8.28
N ARG A 178 10.48 -11.60 8.23
CA ARG A 178 10.66 -10.51 9.20
C ARG A 178 10.25 -10.94 10.61
N ARG A 179 9.07 -11.53 10.78
CA ARG A 179 8.61 -12.09 12.06
C ARG A 179 9.59 -13.12 12.62
N LYS A 180 10.12 -14.03 11.80
CA LYS A 180 11.13 -15.00 12.26
C LYS A 180 12.46 -14.35 12.69
N ALA A 181 12.74 -13.15 12.20
CA ALA A 181 13.95 -12.41 12.52
C ALA A 181 13.72 -11.29 13.56
N SER A 182 12.49 -11.08 14.03
CA SER A 182 12.09 -9.98 14.93
C SER A 182 12.96 -9.91 16.17
N GLY A 183 13.24 -11.07 16.79
CA GLY A 183 14.10 -11.14 17.99
C GLY A 183 15.55 -10.65 17.82
N LYS A 184 16.01 -10.37 16.59
CA LYS A 184 17.33 -9.74 16.33
C LYS A 184 17.25 -8.24 16.09
N ALA A 185 16.06 -7.71 15.88
CA ALA A 185 15.83 -6.29 15.66
C ALA A 185 15.77 -5.52 16.99
N PRO A 186 16.20 -4.25 16.98
CA PRO A 186 15.99 -3.37 18.12
C PRO A 186 14.50 -3.21 18.41
N VAL A 187 14.16 -3.08 19.69
CA VAL A 187 12.79 -2.75 20.09
C VAL A 187 12.65 -1.24 20.05
N ARG A 188 11.58 -0.74 19.42
CA ARG A 188 11.23 0.68 19.30
C ARG A 188 9.77 0.90 19.64
N TRP A 189 9.40 2.15 19.88
CA TRP A 189 8.01 2.57 19.98
C TRP A 189 7.47 2.92 18.61
N LEU A 190 6.26 2.47 18.32
CA LEU A 190 5.44 3.01 17.25
C LEU A 190 4.34 3.85 17.90
N VAL A 191 4.28 5.13 17.58
CA VAL A 191 3.34 6.09 18.16
C VAL A 191 2.42 6.61 17.07
N LYS A 192 1.12 6.38 17.19
CA LYS A 192 0.11 7.04 16.37
C LYS A 192 -0.28 8.34 17.03
N THR A 193 -0.30 9.43 16.27
CA THR A 193 -0.76 10.75 16.66
C THR A 193 -1.88 11.19 15.73
N GLU A 194 -2.83 11.95 16.26
CA GLU A 194 -3.87 12.59 15.47
C GLU A 194 -4.17 13.99 15.99
N TYR A 195 -4.20 14.96 15.07
CA TYR A 195 -4.45 16.36 15.40
C TYR A 195 -5.18 17.07 14.26
N HIS A 196 -5.71 18.27 14.56
CA HIS A 196 -6.47 19.10 13.63
C HIS A 196 -5.59 19.93 12.70
N CYS A 197 -6.10 20.17 11.48
CA CYS A 197 -5.57 21.13 10.51
C CYS A 197 -6.67 21.74 9.62
#